data_AF-A0A2M7KXM9-F1
#
_entry.id   AF-A0A2M7KXM9-F1
#
_cell.length_a   1.000
_cell.length_b   1.000
_cell.length_c   1.000
_cell.angle_alpha   90.00
_cell.angle_beta   90.00
_cell.angle_gamma   90.00
#
_symmetry.space_group_name_H-M   'P 1'
#
loop_
_entity.id
_entity.type
_entity.pdbx_description
1 polymer ?
#
loop_
_entity_poly.entity_id
_entity_poly.type
_entity_poly.pdbx_seq_one_letter_code
_entity_poly.pdbx_strand_id
1 'polypeptide(L)'
;MRIASLADVKTRFSAYVDNCKADGPVVITRNGKAVAVLIAPLDDDDLESILLARSARFQSMLERSRQSIRAGEGLSEEEFWNTVEDSAKVVA
;
A
#
# COMPACT_ATOMS: atom_id res chain seq x y z
N MET A 1 -14.43 3.85 11.57
CA MET A 1 -14.89 3.42 10.22
C MET A 1 -16.34 3.85 10.02
N ARG A 2 -16.62 4.63 8.97
CA ARG A 2 -17.94 5.18 8.64
C ARG A 2 -18.42 4.68 7.28
N ILE A 3 -19.74 4.60 7.07
CA ILE A 3 -20.34 4.31 5.76
C ILE A 3 -21.14 5.54 5.32
N ALA A 4 -20.98 5.98 4.07
CA ALA A 4 -21.69 7.12 3.50
C ALA A 4 -22.13 6.85 2.07
N SER A 5 -23.19 7.52 1.61
CA SER A 5 -23.61 7.43 0.21
C SER A 5 -22.72 8.32 -0.67
N LEU A 6 -22.54 7.94 -1.93
CA LEU A 6 -21.77 8.73 -2.89
C LEU A 6 -22.38 10.14 -3.10
N ALA A 7 -23.71 10.25 -3.03
CA ALA A 7 -24.39 11.55 -3.10
C ALA A 7 -24.00 12.43 -1.91
N ASP A 8 -23.96 11.85 -0.71
CA ASP A 8 -23.62 12.57 0.50
C ASP A 8 -22.15 13.03 0.53
N VAL A 9 -21.26 12.13 0.13
CA VAL A 9 -19.82 12.42 0.03
C VAL A 9 -19.55 13.52 -0.99
N LYS A 10 -20.26 13.56 -2.13
CA LYS A 10 -20.11 14.63 -3.12
C LYS A 10 -20.46 16.00 -2.56
N THR A 11 -21.55 16.10 -1.79
CA THR A 11 -22.00 17.36 -1.19
C THR A 11 -21.06 17.84 -0.08
N ARG A 12 -20.40 16.93 0.63
CA ARG A 12 -19.64 17.22 1.85
C ARG A 12 -18.19 16.73 1.79
N PHE A 13 -17.59 16.70 0.59
CA PHE A 13 -16.31 16.00 0.38
C PHE A 13 -15.19 16.53 1.28
N SER A 14 -15.04 17.86 1.39
CA SER A 14 -14.02 18.46 2.26
C SER A 14 -14.17 18.04 3.72
N ALA A 15 -15.41 18.05 4.25
CA ALA A 15 -15.66 17.59 5.62
C ALA A 15 -15.31 16.11 5.82
N TYR A 16 -15.48 15.27 4.80
CA TYR A 16 -15.01 13.89 4.87
C TYR A 16 -13.49 13.79 4.86
N VAL A 17 -12.79 14.61 4.06
CA VAL A 17 -11.32 14.64 4.05
C VAL A 17 -10.76 15.09 5.40
N ASP A 18 -11.31 16.17 5.97
CA ASP A 18 -10.85 16.73 7.24
C ASP A 18 -11.05 15.76 8.41
N ASN A 19 -12.21 15.11 8.45
CA ASN A 19 -12.56 14.20 9.54
C ASN A 19 -11.99 12.77 9.36
N CYS A 20 -11.65 12.36 8.14
CA CYS A 20 -11.17 10.98 7.88
C CYS A 20 -9.88 10.65 8.63
N LYS A 21 -9.02 11.65 8.88
CA LYS A 21 -7.82 11.48 9.71
C LYS A 21 -8.14 11.07 11.16
N ALA A 22 -9.23 11.60 11.74
CA ALA A 22 -9.61 11.35 13.12
C ALA A 22 -10.59 10.17 13.26
N ASP A 23 -11.60 10.10 12.39
CA ASP A 23 -12.71 9.14 12.48
C ASP A 23 -12.41 7.79 11.78
N GLY A 24 -11.28 7.76 11.07
CA GLY A 24 -10.80 6.64 10.27
C GLY A 24 -11.47 6.52 8.89
N PRO A 25 -11.29 5.37 8.20
CA PRO A 25 -11.73 5.19 6.83
C PRO A 25 -13.24 5.33 6.62
N VAL A 26 -13.61 5.86 5.46
CA VAL A 26 -15.00 6.03 5.02
C VAL A 26 -15.29 5.12 3.83
N VAL A 27 -16.21 4.17 4.00
CA VAL A 27 -16.73 3.34 2.91
C VAL A 27 -17.82 4.13 2.17
N ILE A 28 -17.60 4.34 0.88
CA ILE A 28 -18.50 5.09 0.00
C ILE A 28 -19.37 4.09 -0.76
N THR A 29 -20.69 4.28 -0.69
CA THR A 29 -21.67 3.40 -1.32
C THR A 29 -22.43 4.06 -2.48
N ARG A 30 -22.82 3.28 -3.47
CA ARG A 30 -23.77 3.67 -4.53
C ARG A 30 -24.90 2.64 -4.55
N ASN A 31 -26.14 3.08 -4.33
CA ASN A 31 -27.32 2.21 -4.23
C ASN A 31 -27.12 1.08 -3.20
N GLY A 32 -26.57 1.42 -2.02
CA GLY A 32 -26.30 0.48 -0.93
C GLY A 32 -25.09 -0.44 -1.10
N LYS A 33 -24.42 -0.43 -2.26
CA LYS A 33 -23.21 -1.25 -2.52
C LYS A 33 -21.95 -0.43 -2.34
N ALA A 34 -20.93 -0.97 -1.66
CA ALA A 34 -19.62 -0.34 -1.55
C ALA A 34 -18.97 -0.18 -2.94
N VAL A 35 -18.48 1.01 -3.24
CA VAL A 35 -17.85 1.35 -4.54
C VAL A 35 -16.50 2.03 -4.42
N ALA A 36 -16.21 2.65 -3.27
CA ALA A 36 -14.92 3.27 -3.00
C ALA A 36 -14.68 3.33 -1.48
N VAL A 37 -13.45 3.64 -1.10
CA VAL A 37 -13.06 3.92 0.28
C VAL A 37 -12.19 5.17 0.27
N LEU A 38 -12.47 6.10 1.17
CA LEU A 38 -11.60 7.23 1.49
C LEU A 38 -10.75 6.85 2.70
N ILE A 39 -9.43 6.99 2.56
CA ILE A 39 -8.45 6.80 3.62
C ILE A 39 -7.56 8.03 3.59
N ALA A 40 -7.38 8.66 4.74
CA ALA A 40 -6.37 9.68 4.91
C ALA A 40 -5.10 9.00 5.41
N PRO A 41 -3.94 9.23 4.76
CA PRO A 41 -2.68 8.70 5.25
C PRO A 41 -2.29 9.36 6.58
N LEU A 42 -1.61 8.61 7.43
CA LEU A 42 -1.03 9.12 8.67
C LEU A 42 0.15 10.06 8.39
N ASP A 43 1.00 9.66 7.46
CA ASP A 43 2.22 10.33 7.02
C ASP A 43 2.56 9.93 5.56
N ASP A 44 3.71 10.37 5.07
CA ASP A 44 4.15 10.11 3.69
C ASP A 44 4.47 8.62 3.45
N ASP A 45 4.98 7.92 4.47
CA ASP A 45 5.32 6.49 4.39
C ASP A 45 4.04 5.62 4.32
N ASP A 46 3.00 5.98 5.09
CA ASP A 46 1.69 5.35 5.03
C ASP A 46 1.01 5.62 3.67
N LEU A 47 1.16 6.84 3.11
CA LEU A 47 0.67 7.14 1.78
C LEU A 47 1.30 6.22 0.72
N GLU A 48 2.63 6.05 0.74
CA GLU A 48 3.31 5.12 -0.16
C GLU A 48 2.79 3.69 0.02
N SER A 49 2.65 3.25 1.27
CA SER A 49 2.13 1.93 1.60
C SER A 49 0.73 1.69 1.05
N ILE A 50 -0.19 2.66 1.17
CA ILE A 50 -1.55 2.60 0.61
C ILE A 50 -1.51 2.46 -0.93
N LEU A 51 -0.63 3.22 -1.59
CA LEU A 51 -0.48 3.17 -3.06
C LEU A 51 0.10 1.82 -3.52
N LEU A 52 1.14 1.33 -2.86
CA LEU A 52 1.80 0.06 -3.17
C LEU A 52 0.90 -1.15 -2.92
N ALA A 53 0.06 -1.10 -1.87
CA ALA A 53 -0.91 -2.15 -1.57
C ALA A 53 -1.89 -2.42 -2.73
N ARG A 54 -2.18 -1.42 -3.57
CA ARG A 54 -3.09 -1.55 -4.72
C ARG A 54 -2.38 -1.61 -6.08
N SER A 55 -1.05 -1.51 -6.11
CA SER A 55 -0.27 -1.54 -7.35
C SER A 55 -0.10 -2.97 -7.88
N ALA A 56 -0.78 -3.30 -8.99
CA ALA A 56 -0.71 -4.63 -9.61
C ALA A 56 0.72 -5.04 -9.99
N ARG A 57 1.53 -4.09 -10.47
CA ARG A 57 2.94 -4.32 -10.81
C ARG A 57 3.75 -4.69 -9.57
N PHE A 58 3.59 -3.94 -8.48
CA PHE A 58 4.31 -4.19 -7.23
C PHE A 58 3.91 -5.52 -6.61
N GLN A 59 2.61 -5.81 -6.55
CA GLN A 59 2.11 -7.10 -6.07
C GLN A 59 2.63 -8.28 -6.90
N SER A 60 2.68 -8.13 -8.23
CA SER A 60 3.25 -9.15 -9.11
C SER A 60 4.75 -9.36 -8.88
N MET A 61 5.49 -8.29 -8.57
CA MET A 61 6.91 -8.38 -8.22
C MET A 61 7.13 -9.11 -6.89
N LEU A 62 6.38 -8.77 -5.86
CA LEU A 62 6.43 -9.45 -4.57
C LEU A 62 6.10 -10.93 -4.71
N GLU A 63 5.10 -11.27 -5.52
CA GLU A 63 4.71 -12.68 -5.68
C GLU A 63 5.78 -13.51 -6.40
N ARG A 64 6.45 -12.95 -7.42
CA ARG A 64 7.62 -13.60 -8.03
C ARG A 64 8.75 -13.79 -7.02
N SER A 65 9.05 -12.77 -6.23
CA SER A 65 10.09 -12.86 -5.19
C SER A 65 9.78 -13.94 -4.16
N ARG A 66 8.52 -14.00 -3.67
CA ARG A 66 8.08 -15.06 -2.73
C ARG A 66 8.16 -16.45 -3.34
N GLN A 67 7.84 -16.60 -4.63
CA GLN A 67 7.97 -17.87 -5.35
C GLN A 67 9.43 -18.31 -5.44
N SER A 68 10.33 -17.41 -5.81
CA SER A 68 11.79 -17.64 -5.86
C SER A 68 12.32 -18.12 -4.51
N ILE A 69 11.97 -17.42 -3.41
CA ILE A 69 12.36 -17.84 -2.04
C ILE A 69 11.83 -19.24 -1.71
N ARG A 70 10.55 -19.53 -2.01
CA ARG A 70 9.96 -20.87 -1.78
C ARG A 70 10.62 -21.96 -2.62
N ALA A 71 11.17 -21.62 -3.79
CA ALA A 71 11.92 -22.53 -4.65
C ALA A 71 13.37 -22.74 -4.17
N GLY A 72 13.80 -22.08 -3.09
CA GLY A 72 15.15 -22.19 -2.55
C GLY A 72 16.15 -21.24 -3.21
N GLU A 73 15.68 -20.27 -3.99
CA GLU A 73 16.53 -19.25 -4.65
C GLU A 73 16.74 -18.00 -3.78
N GLY A 74 16.33 -18.06 -2.51
CA GLY A 74 16.61 -17.00 -1.53
C GLY A 74 18.06 -17.06 -1.06
N LEU A 75 18.61 -15.91 -0.69
CA LEU A 75 19.93 -15.82 -0.05
C LEU A 75 19.76 -15.91 1.47
N SER A 76 20.68 -16.63 2.12
CA SER A 76 20.90 -16.47 3.56
C SER A 76 21.48 -15.07 3.86
N GLU A 77 21.41 -14.67 5.12
CA GLU A 77 22.00 -13.39 5.57
C GLU A 77 23.50 -13.30 5.24
N GLU A 78 24.24 -14.40 5.47
CA GLU A 78 25.67 -14.47 5.15
C GLU A 78 25.93 -14.30 3.65
N GLU A 79 25.20 -15.03 2.80
CA GLU A 79 25.31 -14.93 1.34
C GLU A 79 24.93 -13.52 0.84
N PHE A 80 23.93 -12.89 1.45
CA PHE A 80 23.51 -11.53 1.13
C PHE A 80 24.63 -10.52 1.38
N TRP A 81 25.20 -10.49 2.59
CA TRP A 81 26.25 -9.53 2.94
C TRP A 81 27.52 -9.73 2.11
N ASN A 82 27.93 -10.98 1.88
CA ASN A 82 29.05 -11.28 0.98
C ASN A 82 28.82 -10.69 -0.43
N THR A 83 27.60 -10.83 -0.97
CA THR A 83 27.24 -10.30 -2.30
C THR A 83 27.26 -8.76 -2.35
N VAL A 84 26.75 -8.11 -1.30
CA VAL A 84 26.72 -6.64 -1.20
C VAL A 84 28.14 -6.06 -1.10
N GLU A 85 28.99 -6.66 -0.27
CA GLU A 85 30.37 -6.22 -0.09
C GLU A 85 31.20 -6.39 -1.36
N ASP A 86 31.03 -7.50 -2.09
CA ASP A 86 31.74 -7.72 -3.34
C ASP A 86 31.27 -6.78 -4.45
N SER A 87 29.97 -6.47 -4.50
CA SER A 87 29.42 -5.48 -5.44
C SER A 87 29.96 -4.07 -5.17
N ALA A 88 30.18 -3.70 -3.91
CA ALA A 88 30.73 -2.39 -3.53
C ALA A 88 32.22 -2.24 -3.94
N LYS A 89 32.99 -3.33 -3.96
CA LYS A 89 34.40 -3.34 -4.39
C LYS A 89 34.58 -3.22 -5.91
N VAL A 90 33.57 -3.61 -6.70
CA VAL A 90 33.62 -3.57 -8.17
C VAL A 90 33.33 -2.17 -8.73
N VAL A 91 32.69 -1.30 -7.94
CA VAL A 91 32.30 0.06 -8.34
C VAL A 91 33.29 1.13 -7.83
N ALA A 92 34.24 0.76 -6.98
CA ALA A 92 35.29 1.63 -6.43
C ALA A 92 36.61 1.49 -7.22
#